data_AF-A0A2V9M7G9-F1
#
_entry.id   AF-A0A2V9M7G9-F1
#
_cell.length_a   1.000
_cell.length_b   1.000
_cell.length_c   1.000
_cell.angle_alpha   90.00
_cell.angle_beta   90.00
_cell.angle_gamma   90.00
#
_symmetry.space_group_name_H-M   'P 1'
#
loop_
_entity.id
_entity.type
_entity.pdbx_description
1 polymer ?
#
loop_
_entity_poly.entity_id
_entity_poly.type
_entity_poly.pdbx_seq_one_letter_code
_entity_poly.pdbx_strand_id
1 'polypeptide(L)'
;MSSPLYKRLWMGLCLLILLSPLGLILPEQFKARPAWGEWGARELKSMLGYVPEKLEKLEGTWKAIFPDYGMAGMQKPWQTKLAYVLSGIVGVSVIV
;
A
#
# COMPACT_ATOMS: atom_id res chain seq x y z
N MET A 1 -10.50 -31.40 -9.45
CA MET A 1 -9.03 -31.24 -9.42
C MET A 1 -8.66 -29.90 -10.02
N SER A 2 -8.03 -29.01 -9.26
CA SER A 2 -7.50 -27.75 -9.81
C SER A 2 -6.38 -28.06 -10.81
N SER A 3 -6.44 -27.44 -11.99
CA SER A 3 -5.43 -27.64 -13.03
C SER A 3 -4.02 -27.26 -12.52
N PRO A 4 -2.94 -27.84 -13.06
CA PRO A 4 -1.58 -27.49 -12.67
C PRO A 4 -1.29 -25.98 -12.81
N LEU A 5 -1.90 -25.32 -13.79
CA LEU A 5 -1.82 -23.87 -13.97
C LEU A 5 -2.47 -23.12 -12.81
N TYR A 6 -3.67 -23.52 -12.39
CA TYR A 6 -4.37 -22.92 -11.25
C TYR A 6 -3.50 -22.95 -9.99
N LYS A 7 -2.89 -24.10 -9.68
CA LYS A 7 -1.98 -24.23 -8.53
C LYS A 7 -0.78 -23.29 -8.61
N ARG A 8 -0.20 -23.10 -9.81
CA ARG A 8 0.92 -22.18 -10.03
C ARG A 8 0.54 -20.72 -9.83
N LEU A 9 -0.63 -20.32 -10.31
CA LEU A 9 -1.15 -18.96 -10.13
C LEU A 9 -1.36 -18.65 -8.64
N TRP A 10 -1.94 -19.59 -7.90
CA TRP A 10 -2.13 -19.45 -6.44
C TRP A 10 -0.81 -19.37 -5.67
N MET A 11 0.18 -20.21 -6.03
CA MET A 11 1.52 -20.09 -5.44
C MET A 11 2.15 -18.72 -5.73
N GLY A 12 2.00 -18.21 -6.96
CA GLY A 12 2.47 -16.87 -7.32
C GLY A 12 1.76 -15.78 -6.52
N LEU A 13 0.44 -15.88 -6.36
CA LEU A 13 -0.35 -14.92 -5.59
C LEU A 13 0.06 -14.91 -4.11
N CYS A 14 0.20 -16.09 -3.49
CA CYS A 14 0.67 -16.20 -2.11
C CYS A 14 2.08 -15.61 -1.94
N LEU A 15 2.97 -15.81 -2.91
CA LEU A 15 4.30 -15.22 -2.90
C LEU A 15 4.24 -13.68 -2.97
N LEU A 16 3.39 -13.12 -3.84
CA LEU A 16 3.20 -11.68 -3.95
C LEU A 16 2.62 -11.08 -2.66
N ILE A 17 1.64 -11.74 -2.03
CA ILE A 17 1.08 -11.32 -0.75
C ILE A 17 2.18 -11.29 0.33
N LEU A 18 3.01 -12.33 0.39
CA LEU A 18 4.10 -12.42 1.37
C LEU A 18 5.18 -11.35 1.14
N LEU A 19 5.44 -10.98 -0.11
CA LEU A 19 6.41 -9.94 -0.46
C LEU A 19 5.86 -8.52 -0.32
N SER A 20 4.52 -8.34 -0.25
CA SER A 20 3.90 -7.02 -0.17
C SER A 20 4.41 -6.10 0.96
N PRO A 21 4.76 -6.58 2.19
CA PRO A 21 5.26 -5.72 3.25
C PRO A 21 6.61 -5.07 2.92
N LEU A 22 7.36 -5.58 1.94
CA LEU A 22 8.60 -4.98 1.47
C LEU A 22 8.37 -3.55 0.93
N GLY A 23 7.20 -3.29 0.34
CA GLY A 23 6.83 -1.97 -0.15
C GLY A 23 6.64 -0.92 0.96
N LEU A 24 6.54 -1.34 2.22
CA LEU A 24 6.53 -0.47 3.40
C LEU A 24 7.92 -0.42 4.07
N ILE A 25 8.58 -1.58 4.20
CA ILE A 25 9.85 -1.72 4.93
C ILE A 25 11.00 -1.05 4.18
N LEU A 26 11.12 -1.29 2.86
CA LEU A 26 12.27 -0.78 2.09
C LEU A 26 12.26 0.75 2.02
N PRO A 27 11.14 1.42 1.66
CA PRO A 27 11.18 2.87 1.60
C PRO A 27 11.48 3.52 2.94
N GLU A 28 11.01 2.93 4.04
CA GLU A 28 11.35 3.40 5.37
C GLU A 28 12.84 3.22 5.71
N GLN A 29 13.39 2.02 5.47
CA GLN A 29 14.79 1.72 5.78
C GLN A 29 15.77 2.59 4.97
N PHE A 30 15.44 2.87 3.72
CA PHE A 30 16.28 3.67 2.83
C PHE A 30 15.95 5.18 2.88
N LYS A 31 15.08 5.63 3.80
CA LYS A 31 14.58 7.02 3.87
C LYS A 31 14.10 7.53 2.50
N ALA A 32 13.48 6.62 1.75
CA ALA A 32 12.93 6.92 0.45
C ALA A 32 11.52 7.51 0.61
N ARG A 33 10.80 7.50 -0.50
CA ARG A 33 9.45 8.07 -0.64
C ARG A 33 8.40 7.23 0.11
N PRO A 34 7.13 7.65 0.17
CA PRO A 34 6.05 6.88 0.79
C PRO A 34 5.95 5.43 0.27
N ALA A 35 5.20 4.60 1.00
CA ALA A 35 4.99 3.20 0.67
C ALA A 35 4.58 3.04 -0.80
N TRP A 36 5.00 1.93 -1.42
CA TRP A 36 4.72 1.73 -2.83
C TRP A 36 3.21 1.75 -3.11
N GLY A 37 2.81 2.62 -4.05
CA GLY A 37 1.40 2.85 -4.37
C GLY A 37 0.73 3.99 -3.59
N GLU A 38 1.39 4.56 -2.57
CA GLU A 38 0.87 5.70 -1.79
C GLU A 38 1.47 7.05 -2.22
N TRP A 39 1.74 7.21 -3.51
CA TRP A 39 2.35 8.44 -4.03
C TRP A 39 1.28 9.50 -4.32
N GLY A 40 1.42 10.68 -3.72
CA GLY A 40 0.64 11.87 -4.05
C GLY A 40 1.21 12.63 -5.25
N ALA A 41 0.59 13.78 -5.58
CA ALA A 41 1.03 14.59 -6.71
C ALA A 41 2.45 15.14 -6.50
N ARG A 42 2.82 15.50 -5.27
CA ARG A 42 4.17 16.00 -4.95
C ARG A 42 5.23 14.94 -5.19
N GLU A 43 4.98 13.73 -4.73
CA GLU A 43 5.86 12.58 -4.90
C GLU A 43 5.99 12.27 -6.39
N LEU A 44 4.88 12.19 -7.13
CA LEU A 44 4.89 11.96 -8.57
C LEU A 44 5.65 13.03 -9.35
N LYS A 45 5.44 14.31 -9.03
CA LYS A 45 6.19 15.43 -9.63
C LYS A 45 7.68 15.27 -9.42
N SER A 46 8.09 14.87 -8.23
CA SER A 46 9.51 14.65 -7.93
C SER A 46 10.07 13.40 -8.65
N MET A 47 9.25 12.41 -8.97
CA MET A 47 9.69 11.16 -9.62
C MET A 47 9.78 11.30 -11.13
N LEU A 48 8.75 11.93 -11.71
CA LEU A 48 8.50 11.96 -13.15
C LEU A 48 8.78 13.34 -13.77
N GLY A 49 8.93 14.37 -12.95
CA GLY A 49 9.04 15.76 -13.40
C GLY A 49 7.70 16.44 -13.71
N TYR A 50 6.59 15.69 -13.67
CA TYR A 50 5.24 16.20 -13.92
C TYR A 50 4.19 15.47 -13.09
N VAL A 51 2.99 16.05 -12.99
CA VAL A 51 1.81 15.43 -12.39
C VAL A 51 0.78 15.22 -13.49
N PRO A 52 0.18 14.03 -13.63
CA PRO A 52 -0.94 13.84 -14.55
C PRO A 52 -2.12 14.75 -14.15
N GLU A 53 -2.61 15.57 -15.08
CA GLU A 53 -3.63 16.60 -14.82
C GLU A 53 -4.89 16.06 -14.13
N LYS A 54 -5.33 14.85 -14.51
CA LYS A 54 -6.49 14.20 -13.87
C LYS A 54 -6.20 13.79 -12.43
N LEU A 55 -4.98 13.36 -12.13
CA LEU A 55 -4.60 12.96 -10.78
C LEU A 55 -4.52 14.18 -9.87
N GLU A 56 -4.01 15.30 -10.36
CA GLU A 56 -4.01 16.58 -9.65
C GLU A 56 -5.43 17.05 -9.28
N LYS A 57 -6.42 16.86 -10.17
CA LYS A 57 -7.82 17.21 -9.90
C LYS A 57 -8.54 16.25 -8.93
N LEU A 58 -8.08 15.00 -8.84
CA LEU A 58 -8.67 13.96 -7.99
C LEU A 58 -8.01 13.90 -6.60
N GLU A 59 -6.80 14.44 -6.46
CA GLU A 59 -6.11 14.51 -5.18
C GLU A 59 -6.96 15.33 -4.18
N GLY A 60 -7.33 14.70 -3.07
CA GLY A 60 -8.14 15.33 -2.02
C GLY A 60 -9.66 15.33 -2.23
N THR A 61 -10.19 14.78 -3.34
CA THR A 61 -11.66 14.65 -3.51
C THR A 61 -12.26 13.61 -2.57
N TRP A 62 -11.48 12.61 -2.19
CA TRP A 62 -11.84 11.60 -1.20
C TRP A 62 -11.04 11.79 0.08
N LYS A 63 -11.72 11.80 1.22
CA LYS A 63 -11.08 11.78 2.54
C LYS A 63 -11.22 10.38 3.13
N ALA A 64 -10.07 9.74 3.37
CA ALA A 64 -10.05 8.44 4.02
C ALA A 64 -10.64 8.52 5.44
N ILE A 65 -11.36 7.47 5.84
CA ILE A 65 -11.94 7.34 7.19
C ILE A 65 -10.83 7.32 8.25
N PHE A 66 -9.70 6.69 7.94
CA PHE A 66 -8.49 6.65 8.76
C PHE A 66 -7.30 7.16 7.94
N PRO A 67 -7.04 8.47 7.93
CA PRO A 67 -5.87 9.04 7.27
C PRO A 67 -4.60 8.43 7.84
N ASP A 68 -3.65 8.10 6.96
CA ASP A 68 -2.34 7.54 7.31
C ASP A 68 -2.42 6.30 8.24
N TYR A 69 -3.53 5.55 8.21
CA TYR A 69 -3.78 4.41 9.11
C TYR A 69 -3.76 4.77 10.60
N GLY A 70 -3.90 6.05 10.92
CA GLY A 70 -3.98 6.56 12.28
C GLY A 70 -5.37 6.37 12.87
N MET A 71 -5.45 5.73 14.04
CA MET A 71 -6.65 5.71 14.87
C MET A 71 -6.46 6.54 16.14
N ALA A 72 -7.55 7.13 16.64
CA ALA A 72 -7.54 7.88 17.88
C ALA A 72 -6.97 7.02 19.03
N GLY A 73 -5.90 7.49 19.66
CA GLY A 73 -5.18 6.77 20.72
C GLY A 73 -3.90 6.05 20.28
N MET A 74 -3.57 6.02 18.99
CA MET A 74 -2.24 5.57 18.53
C MET A 74 -1.21 6.67 18.72
N GLN A 75 -0.25 6.43 19.63
CA GLN A 75 0.82 7.39 19.95
C GLN A 75 2.18 6.95 19.41
N LYS A 76 2.34 5.66 19.08
CA LYS A 76 3.63 5.10 18.69
C LYS A 76 3.64 4.76 17.18
N PRO A 77 4.70 5.14 16.43
CA PRO A 77 4.78 4.89 14.99
C PRO A 77 4.62 3.42 14.55
N TRP A 78 5.01 2.46 15.38
CA TRP A 78 4.83 1.03 15.07
C TRP A 78 3.35 0.60 15.07
N GLN A 79 2.48 1.28 15.81
CA GLN A 79 1.04 0.97 15.85
C GLN A 79 0.39 1.26 14.50
N THR A 80 0.74 2.39 13.90
CA THR A 80 0.28 2.79 12.57
C THR A 80 0.74 1.81 11.49
N LYS A 81 1.98 1.33 11.57
CA LYS A 81 2.49 0.29 10.64
C LYS A 81 1.79 -1.04 10.79
N LEU A 82 1.47 -1.44 12.03
CA LEU A 82 0.68 -2.65 12.24
C LEU A 82 -0.73 -2.47 11.69
N ALA A 83 -1.35 -1.32 11.88
CA ALA A 83 -2.67 -1.02 11.30
C ALA A 83 -2.63 -1.10 9.76
N TYR A 84 -1.55 -0.61 9.14
CA TYR A 84 -1.30 -0.74 7.70
C TYR A 84 -1.28 -2.21 7.27
N VAL A 85 -0.42 -3.03 7.88
CA VAL A 85 -0.28 -4.45 7.51
C VAL A 85 -1.57 -5.23 7.78
N LEU A 86 -2.24 -4.98 8.91
CA LEU A 86 -3.52 -5.61 9.25
C LEU A 86 -4.60 -5.24 8.25
N SER A 87 -4.66 -3.98 7.80
CA SER A 87 -5.59 -3.56 6.75
C SER A 87 -5.36 -4.33 5.45
N GLY A 88 -4.10 -4.53 5.06
CA GLY A 88 -3.73 -5.37 3.92
C GLY A 88 -4.17 -6.83 4.08
N ILE A 89 -3.96 -7.43 5.25
CA ILE A 89 -4.39 -8.81 5.55
C ILE A 89 -5.92 -8.92 5.41
N VAL A 90 -6.67 -8.01 6.02
CA VAL A 90 -8.14 -8.01 5.94
C VAL A 90 -8.60 -7.88 4.48
N GLY A 91 -8.02 -6.95 3.72
CA GLY A 91 -8.37 -6.76 2.31
C GLY A 91 -8.12 -8.01 1.47
N VAL A 92 -6.96 -8.65 1.66
CA VAL A 92 -6.63 -9.92 0.97
C VAL A 92 -7.61 -11.01 1.37
N SER A 93 -7.90 -11.21 2.67
CA SER A 93 -8.80 -12.25 3.15
C SER A 93 -10.25 -12.09 2.68
N VAL A 94 -10.69 -10.88 2.34
CA VAL A 94 -12.05 -10.63 1.81
C VAL A 94 -12.14 -10.93 0.32
N ILE A 95 -11.05 -10.70 -0.44
CA ILE A 95 -11.06 -10.79 -1.91
C ILE A 95 -10.69 -12.20 -2.41
N VAL A 96 -9.73 -12.83 -1.73
CA VAL A 96 -9.04 -14.06 -2.15
C VAL A 96 -9.70 -15.29 -1.54
#